data_AF-A0A7Y6AFJ4-F1
#
_entry.id   AF-A0A7Y6AFJ4-F1
#
_cell.length_a   1.000
_cell.length_b   1.000
_cell.length_c   1.000
_cell.angle_alpha   90.00
_cell.angle_beta   90.00
_cell.angle_gamma   90.00
#
_symmetry.space_group_name_H-M   'P 1'
#
loop_
_entity.id
_entity.type
_entity.pdbx_description
1 polymer ?
#
loop_
_entity_poly.entity_id
_entity_poly.type
_entity_poly.pdbx_seq_one_letter_code
_entity_poly.pdbx_strand_id
1 'polypeptide(L)'
;MPSRRYADLAGSFVTLVLGVATVAVMLYALASSATADGTGDDHDALVTSNALTGTAVGVTTFAAVFVVASTFAFAVARRRREFALLRSIGATPRQVRRMVLREAFALSVPAGLLGCLVGRLAAPGLVEWLGDHDLAPAWLTVRDDVTWPLYAAFAVGVVVALCGAAVAARQAAGVRPVEAMRQAVLDGREASRTRIVWGAVLLAGAVGFLLWTALATPDEAIHRKHRTLAPMLVIPGVALLAPVL
;
A
#
# COMPACT_ATOMS: atom_id res chain seq x y z
N MET A 1 -13.68 9.15 -27.27
CA MET A 1 -13.62 8.81 -25.84
C MET A 1 -12.35 8.03 -25.37
N PRO A 2 -11.13 8.20 -25.93
CA PRO A 2 -9.94 7.49 -25.40
C PRO A 2 -9.27 8.14 -24.18
N SER A 3 -9.53 9.41 -23.86
CA SER A 3 -8.80 10.17 -22.84
C SER A 3 -8.97 9.69 -21.39
N ARG A 4 -10.15 9.15 -21.01
CA ARG A 4 -10.40 8.69 -19.64
C ARG A 4 -9.62 7.42 -19.27
N ARG A 5 -9.40 6.53 -20.24
CA ARG A 5 -8.64 5.28 -20.02
C ARG A 5 -7.19 5.56 -19.65
N TYR A 6 -6.57 6.55 -20.29
CA TYR A 6 -5.18 6.92 -19.99
C TYR A 6 -5.03 7.54 -18.60
N ALA A 7 -6.00 8.36 -18.16
CA ALA A 7 -5.96 8.97 -16.84
C ALA A 7 -6.01 7.94 -15.68
N ASP A 8 -6.90 6.94 -15.78
CA ASP A 8 -7.03 5.90 -14.74
C ASP A 8 -5.79 4.98 -14.69
N LEU A 9 -5.18 4.69 -15.85
CA LEU A 9 -3.94 3.92 -15.94
C LEU A 9 -2.73 4.70 -15.44
N ALA A 10 -2.63 5.98 -15.79
CA ALA A 10 -1.58 6.87 -15.30
C ALA A 10 -1.65 7.02 -13.77
N GLY A 11 -2.85 7.16 -13.19
CA GLY A 11 -3.02 7.21 -11.75
C GLY A 11 -2.51 5.95 -11.05
N SER A 12 -2.91 4.77 -11.54
CA SER A 12 -2.45 3.48 -10.99
C SER A 12 -0.94 3.29 -11.10
N PHE A 13 -0.37 3.74 -12.22
CA PHE A 13 1.07 3.69 -12.46
C PHE A 13 1.84 4.59 -11.48
N VAL A 14 1.44 5.86 -11.36
CA VAL A 14 2.08 6.83 -10.46
C VAL A 14 1.96 6.38 -9.01
N THR A 15 0.77 5.92 -8.58
CA THR A 15 0.57 5.39 -7.22
C THR A 15 1.51 4.21 -6.94
N LEU A 16 1.70 3.30 -7.91
CA LEU A 16 2.60 2.17 -7.75
C LEU A 16 4.07 2.57 -7.69
N VAL A 17 4.49 3.49 -8.56
CA VAL A 17 5.88 4.02 -8.56
C VAL A 17 6.18 4.64 -7.19
N LEU A 18 5.30 5.51 -6.70
CA LEU A 18 5.47 6.14 -5.39
C LEU A 18 5.44 5.11 -4.25
N GLY A 19 4.48 4.18 -4.26
CA GLY A 19 4.40 3.14 -3.24
C GLY A 19 5.66 2.26 -3.18
N VAL A 20 6.17 1.82 -4.32
CA VAL A 20 7.41 1.02 -4.40
C VAL A 20 8.63 1.85 -3.99
N ALA A 21 8.71 3.12 -4.41
CA ALA A 21 9.80 4.00 -4.01
C ALA A 21 9.84 4.22 -2.49
N THR A 22 8.69 4.49 -1.88
CA THR A 22 8.59 4.66 -0.41
C THR A 22 8.95 3.37 0.33
N VAL A 23 8.49 2.21 -0.12
CA VAL A 23 8.86 0.92 0.48
C VAL A 23 10.36 0.66 0.34
N ALA A 24 10.95 0.93 -0.83
CA ALA A 24 12.38 0.76 -1.06
C ALA A 24 13.21 1.66 -0.12
N VAL A 25 12.86 2.95 0.00
CA VAL A 25 13.53 3.89 0.91
C VAL A 25 13.48 3.41 2.36
N MET A 26 12.31 2.96 2.82
CA MET A 26 12.15 2.45 4.20
C MET A 26 12.96 1.17 4.43
N LEU A 27 12.99 0.25 3.47
CA LEU A 27 13.80 -0.96 3.57
C LEU A 27 15.31 -0.66 3.55
N TYR A 28 15.74 0.38 2.82
CA TYR A 28 17.12 0.88 2.89
C TYR A 28 17.45 1.44 4.28
N ALA A 29 16.56 2.24 4.88
CA ALA A 29 16.73 2.75 6.24
C ALA A 29 16.77 1.61 7.29
N LEU A 30 16.00 0.54 7.07
CA LEU A 30 16.06 -0.65 7.92
C LEU A 30 17.36 -1.43 7.74
N ALA A 31 17.86 -1.54 6.50
CA ALA A 31 19.11 -2.22 6.20
C ALA A 31 20.34 -1.47 6.78
N SER A 32 20.33 -0.14 6.74
CA SER A 32 21.39 0.68 7.32
C SER A 32 21.39 0.63 8.85
N SER A 33 20.23 0.62 9.50
CA SER A 33 20.12 0.48 10.96
C SER A 33 20.46 -0.92 11.49
N ALA A 34 20.29 -1.96 10.68
CA ALA A 34 20.63 -3.34 11.06
C ALA A 34 22.13 -3.65 11.03
N THR A 35 22.94 -2.83 10.36
CA THR A 35 24.39 -3.07 10.19
C THR A 35 25.25 -2.08 10.97
N ALA A 36 24.64 -1.20 11.76
CA ALA A 36 25.34 -0.28 12.67
C ALA A 36 25.85 -1.04 13.91
N ASP A 37 27.16 -1.30 13.97
CA ASP A 37 27.82 -1.87 15.15
C ASP A 37 28.14 -0.75 16.15
N GLY A 38 27.51 -0.78 17.33
CA GLY A 38 27.77 0.14 18.44
C GLY A 38 28.79 -0.43 19.43
N THR A 39 29.67 0.43 19.93
CA THR A 39 30.46 0.13 21.13
C THR A 39 29.61 0.38 22.38
N GLY A 40 29.95 -0.25 23.52
CA GLY A 40 29.04 -0.59 24.63
C GLY A 40 28.13 0.47 25.27
N ASP A 41 28.31 1.78 25.01
CA ASP A 41 27.40 2.85 25.47
C ASP A 41 26.26 3.14 24.45
N ASP A 42 26.47 2.81 23.16
CA ASP A 42 25.53 3.06 22.06
C ASP A 42 24.46 1.95 21.88
N HIS A 43 24.54 0.85 22.63
CA HIS A 43 23.67 -0.31 22.42
C HIS A 43 22.19 0.02 22.68
N ASP A 44 21.89 0.83 23.70
CA ASP A 44 20.52 1.25 24.03
C ASP A 44 19.95 2.23 22.99
N ALA A 45 20.80 3.12 22.44
CA ALA A 45 20.44 4.02 21.36
C ALA A 45 20.16 3.26 20.05
N LEU A 46 20.96 2.23 19.74
CA LEU A 46 20.77 1.36 18.57
C LEU A 46 19.52 0.50 18.66
N VAL A 47 19.23 -0.07 19.84
CA VAL A 47 18.01 -0.86 20.07
C VAL A 47 16.77 0.02 19.90
N THR A 48 16.82 1.26 20.39
CA THR A 48 15.72 2.23 20.27
C THR A 48 15.54 2.69 18.82
N SER A 49 16.62 3.04 18.11
CA SER A 49 16.59 3.45 16.70
C SER A 49 16.10 2.35 15.77
N ASN A 50 16.58 1.11 15.94
CA ASN A 50 16.13 -0.03 15.15
C ASN A 50 14.66 -0.39 15.43
N ALA A 51 14.20 -0.26 16.69
CA ALA A 51 12.80 -0.44 17.03
C ALA A 51 11.90 0.60 16.34
N LEU A 52 12.26 1.88 16.40
CA LEU A 52 11.52 2.97 15.74
C LEU A 52 11.48 2.78 14.23
N THR A 53 12.63 2.52 13.60
CA THR A 53 12.75 2.29 12.15
C THR A 53 11.93 1.09 11.70
N GLY A 54 12.02 -0.04 12.41
CA GLY A 54 11.21 -1.23 12.14
C GLY A 54 9.71 -0.97 12.21
N THR A 55 9.25 -0.19 13.19
CA THR A 55 7.84 0.20 13.28
C THR A 55 7.40 1.09 12.11
N ALA A 56 8.21 2.09 11.75
CA ALA A 56 7.93 3.00 10.65
C ALA A 56 7.86 2.26 9.30
N VAL A 57 8.77 1.31 9.07
CA VAL A 57 8.79 0.44 7.89
C VAL A 57 7.50 -0.37 7.80
N GLY A 58 7.07 -1.00 8.89
CA GLY A 58 5.86 -1.83 8.92
C GLY A 58 4.61 -1.02 8.56
N VAL A 59 4.46 0.14 9.19
CA VAL A 59 3.31 1.03 9.01
C VAL A 59 3.27 1.61 7.60
N THR A 60 4.41 2.11 7.11
CA THR A 60 4.51 2.76 5.80
C THR A 60 4.32 1.74 4.68
N THR A 61 4.90 0.55 4.83
CA THR A 61 4.70 -0.54 3.87
C THR A 61 3.24 -0.97 3.82
N PHE A 62 2.58 -1.09 4.98
CA PHE A 62 1.15 -1.39 5.04
C PHE A 62 0.32 -0.31 4.34
N ALA A 63 0.60 0.98 4.59
CA ALA A 63 -0.07 2.10 3.93
C ALA A 63 0.09 2.04 2.40
N ALA A 64 1.33 1.86 1.92
CA ALA A 64 1.64 1.75 0.50
C ALA A 64 0.91 0.58 -0.15
N VAL A 65 0.94 -0.61 0.48
CA VAL A 65 0.21 -1.80 0.04
C VAL A 65 -1.28 -1.50 -0.11
N PHE A 66 -1.87 -0.88 0.92
CA PHE A 66 -3.29 -0.58 0.95
C PHE A 66 -3.70 0.38 -0.16
N VAL A 67 -2.96 1.48 -0.33
CA VAL A 67 -3.23 2.52 -1.34
C VAL A 67 -3.10 1.92 -2.75
N VAL A 68 -2.01 1.19 -3.02
CA VAL A 68 -1.79 0.53 -4.32
C VAL A 68 -2.92 -0.46 -4.62
N ALA A 69 -3.25 -1.36 -3.69
CA ALA A 69 -4.31 -2.36 -3.90
C ALA A 69 -5.66 -1.70 -4.23
N SER A 70 -6.00 -0.63 -3.51
CA SER A 70 -7.24 0.12 -3.69
C SER A 70 -7.29 0.84 -5.03
N THR A 71 -6.19 1.46 -5.45
CA THR A 71 -6.10 2.15 -6.74
C THR A 71 -6.23 1.18 -7.91
N PHE A 72 -5.54 0.04 -7.89
CA PHE A 72 -5.68 -0.98 -8.94
C PHE A 72 -7.09 -1.57 -8.96
N ALA A 73 -7.66 -1.85 -7.78
CA ALA A 73 -9.02 -2.36 -7.69
C ALA A 73 -10.04 -1.36 -8.29
N PHE A 74 -9.85 -0.07 -8.04
CA PHE A 74 -10.67 1.00 -8.57
C PHE A 74 -10.52 1.18 -10.09
N ALA A 75 -9.28 1.17 -10.60
CA ALA A 75 -9.01 1.28 -12.03
C ALA A 75 -9.65 0.13 -12.84
N VAL A 76 -9.61 -1.09 -12.30
CA VAL A 76 -10.31 -2.25 -12.90
C VAL A 76 -11.83 -2.11 -12.78
N ALA A 77 -12.33 -1.63 -11.64
CA ALA A 77 -13.77 -1.47 -11.43
C ALA A 77 -14.41 -0.44 -12.38
N ARG A 78 -13.69 0.61 -12.78
CA ARG A 78 -14.17 1.59 -13.78
C ARG A 78 -14.42 0.99 -15.16
N ARG A 79 -13.76 -0.12 -15.49
CA ARG A 79 -13.88 -0.82 -16.78
C ARG A 79 -14.97 -1.89 -16.82
N ARG A 80 -15.86 -1.94 -15.82
CA ARG A 80 -16.97 -2.90 -15.76
C ARG A 80 -17.84 -2.92 -17.02
N ARG A 81 -18.13 -1.76 -17.62
CA ARG A 81 -18.93 -1.68 -18.86
C ARG A 81 -18.23 -2.35 -20.04
N GLU A 82 -16.92 -2.16 -20.19
CA GLU A 82 -16.12 -2.84 -21.22
C GLU A 82 -16.15 -4.35 -21.05
N PHE A 83 -16.03 -4.84 -19.81
CA PHE A 83 -16.10 -6.27 -19.51
C PHE A 83 -17.50 -6.85 -19.75
N ALA A 84 -18.57 -6.09 -19.48
CA ALA A 84 -19.93 -6.51 -19.78
C ALA A 84 -20.16 -6.65 -21.30
N LEU A 85 -19.64 -5.71 -22.11
CA LEU A 85 -19.69 -5.77 -23.57
C LEU A 85 -18.87 -6.94 -24.13
N LEU A 86 -17.67 -7.20 -23.59
CA LEU A 86 -16.90 -8.38 -23.98
C LEU A 86 -17.65 -9.68 -23.67
N ARG A 87 -18.40 -9.71 -22.58
CA ARG A 87 -19.22 -10.88 -22.22
C ARG A 87 -20.47 -11.02 -23.09
N SER A 88 -21.06 -9.94 -23.59
CA SER A 88 -22.21 -10.03 -24.51
C SER A 88 -21.84 -10.64 -25.86
N ILE A 89 -20.56 -10.57 -26.25
CA ILE A 89 -20.03 -11.24 -27.45
C ILE A 89 -19.41 -12.62 -27.16
N GLY A 90 -19.61 -13.17 -25.96
CA GLY A 90 -19.24 -14.55 -25.61
C GLY A 90 -17.95 -14.72 -24.80
N ALA A 91 -17.30 -13.64 -24.33
CA ALA A 91 -16.11 -13.79 -23.48
C ALA A 91 -16.46 -14.47 -22.14
N THR A 92 -15.66 -15.48 -21.77
CA THR A 92 -15.82 -16.18 -20.50
C THR A 92 -15.25 -15.37 -19.32
N PRO A 93 -15.80 -15.52 -18.10
CA PRO A 93 -15.26 -14.87 -16.90
C PRO A 93 -13.78 -15.16 -16.64
N ARG A 94 -13.30 -16.35 -17.02
CA ARG A 94 -11.89 -16.74 -16.91
C ARG A 94 -11.01 -15.99 -17.91
N GLN A 95 -11.49 -15.74 -19.13
CA GLN A 95 -10.76 -14.95 -20.13
C GLN A 95 -10.61 -13.50 -19.68
N VAL A 96 -11.68 -12.88 -19.17
CA VAL A 96 -11.63 -11.51 -18.63
C VAL A 96 -10.65 -11.42 -17.46
N ARG A 97 -10.69 -12.37 -16.51
CA ARG A 97 -9.76 -12.35 -15.37
C ARG A 97 -8.30 -12.48 -15.79
N ARG A 98 -7.99 -13.38 -16.74
CA ARG A 98 -6.61 -13.54 -17.26
C ARG A 98 -6.15 -12.30 -18.01
N MET A 99 -7.02 -11.66 -18.78
CA MET A 99 -6.70 -10.41 -19.49
C MET A 99 -6.34 -9.30 -18.51
N VAL A 100 -7.17 -9.08 -17.48
CA VAL A 100 -6.93 -8.04 -16.46
C VAL A 100 -5.62 -8.29 -15.71
N LEU A 101 -5.33 -9.54 -15.35
CA LEU A 101 -4.08 -9.88 -14.66
C LEU A 101 -2.85 -9.66 -15.54
N ARG A 102 -2.93 -9.94 -16.85
CA ARG A 102 -1.85 -9.65 -17.80
C ARG A 102 -1.61 -8.15 -17.95
N GLU A 103 -2.68 -7.37 -18.00
CA GLU A 103 -2.58 -5.90 -18.08
C GLU A 103 -2.00 -5.32 -16.79
N ALA A 104 -2.46 -5.77 -15.63
CA ALA A 104 -1.91 -5.38 -14.33
C ALA A 104 -0.43 -5.77 -14.23
N PHE A 105 -0.05 -6.98 -14.65
CA PHE A 105 1.34 -7.41 -14.69
C PHE A 105 2.20 -6.50 -15.57
N ALA A 106 1.76 -6.27 -16.82
CA ALA A 106 2.46 -5.44 -17.80
C ALA A 106 2.65 -3.98 -17.33
N LEU A 107 1.72 -3.45 -16.52
CA LEU A 107 1.85 -2.12 -15.91
C LEU A 107 2.74 -2.14 -14.65
N SER A 108 2.60 -3.19 -13.84
CA SER A 108 3.27 -3.25 -12.54
C SER A 108 4.78 -3.46 -12.62
N VAL A 109 5.26 -4.20 -13.63
CA VAL A 109 6.69 -4.43 -13.83
C VAL A 109 7.46 -3.13 -14.11
N PRO A 110 7.13 -2.32 -15.15
CA PRO A 110 7.85 -1.09 -15.40
C PRO A 110 7.66 -0.07 -14.27
N ALA A 111 6.46 0.01 -13.67
CA ALA A 111 6.23 0.88 -12.51
C ALA A 111 7.08 0.48 -11.30
N GLY A 112 7.20 -0.83 -11.03
CA GLY A 112 8.03 -1.35 -9.95
C GLY A 112 9.51 -1.08 -10.18
N LEU A 113 10.00 -1.26 -11.41
CA LEU A 113 11.39 -0.94 -11.78
C LEU A 113 11.69 0.55 -11.60
N LEU A 114 10.80 1.44 -12.09
CA LEU A 114 10.94 2.87 -11.89
C LEU A 114 10.85 3.27 -10.42
N GLY A 115 9.92 2.68 -9.66
CA GLY A 115 9.79 2.90 -8.23
C GLY A 115 11.06 2.48 -7.48
N CYS A 116 11.66 1.35 -7.83
CA CYS A 116 12.94 0.91 -7.27
C CYS A 116 14.08 1.86 -7.60
N LEU A 117 14.14 2.34 -8.85
CA LEU A 117 15.15 3.32 -9.27
C LEU A 117 14.99 4.65 -8.50
N VAL A 118 13.76 5.17 -8.42
CA VAL A 118 13.44 6.38 -7.66
C VAL A 118 13.76 6.18 -6.18
N GLY A 119 13.38 5.04 -5.60
CA GLY A 119 13.64 4.74 -4.19
C GLY A 119 15.14 4.65 -3.88
N ARG A 120 15.93 4.04 -4.77
CA ARG A 120 17.40 3.99 -4.64
C ARG A 120 18.02 5.38 -4.66
N LEU A 121 17.59 6.23 -5.60
CA LEU A 121 18.13 7.59 -5.75
C LEU A 121 17.64 8.54 -4.64
N ALA A 122 16.44 8.34 -4.13
CA ALA A 122 15.85 9.17 -3.09
C ALA A 122 16.37 8.83 -1.68
N ALA A 123 16.77 7.58 -1.43
CA ALA A 123 17.24 7.14 -0.13
C ALA A 123 18.40 7.98 0.44
N PRO A 124 19.52 8.23 -0.26
CA PRO A 124 20.62 9.02 0.28
C PRO A 124 20.23 10.48 0.53
N GLY A 125 19.51 11.11 -0.41
CA GLY A 125 19.08 12.51 -0.25
C GLY A 125 18.08 12.70 0.89
N LEU A 126 17.23 11.71 1.16
CA LEU A 126 16.35 11.75 2.33
C LEU A 126 17.16 11.67 3.63
N VAL A 127 18.15 10.79 3.69
CA VAL A 127 19.01 10.63 4.87
C VAL A 127 19.84 11.88 5.15
N GLU A 128 20.41 12.51 4.12
CA GLU A 128 21.11 13.80 4.24
C GLU A 128 20.17 14.88 4.77
N TRP A 129 18.96 14.99 4.20
CA TRP A 129 17.96 15.96 4.66
C TRP A 129 17.52 15.74 6.13
N LEU A 130 17.39 14.49 6.57
CA LEU A 130 17.11 14.19 7.98
C LEU A 130 18.30 14.51 8.88
N GLY A 131 19.53 14.31 8.41
CA GLY A 131 20.76 14.66 9.13
C GLY A 131 20.86 16.17 9.37
N ASP A 132 20.56 16.99 8.36
CA ASP A 132 20.56 18.45 8.46
C ASP A 132 19.54 19.01 9.47
N HIS A 133 18.52 18.22 9.84
CA HIS A 133 17.46 18.63 10.77
C HIS A 133 17.60 18.00 12.17
N ASP A 134 18.75 17.39 12.51
CA ASP A 134 18.97 16.63 13.75
C ASP A 134 17.95 15.49 13.97
N LEU A 135 17.33 15.00 12.89
CA LEU A 135 16.33 13.92 12.90
C LEU A 135 16.95 12.54 12.63
N ALA A 136 18.19 12.49 12.12
CA ALA A 136 18.93 11.25 11.88
C ALA A 136 20.30 11.26 12.58
N PRO A 137 20.70 10.16 13.23
CA PRO A 137 22.06 10.01 13.77
C PRO A 137 23.12 10.04 12.67
N ALA A 138 24.30 10.63 12.96
CA ALA A 138 25.42 10.75 12.01
C ALA A 138 25.96 9.42 11.46
N TRP A 139 25.65 8.28 12.12
CA TRP A 139 26.03 6.94 11.67
C TRP A 139 25.07 6.34 10.63
N LEU A 140 23.93 6.99 10.33
CA LEU A 140 22.95 6.49 9.39
C LEU A 140 23.42 6.76 7.96
N THR A 141 24.28 5.90 7.43
CA THR A 141 24.72 5.98 6.02
C THR A 141 23.93 4.98 5.18
N VAL A 142 23.34 5.43 4.08
CA VAL A 142 22.76 4.53 3.07
C VAL A 142 23.90 3.83 2.35
N ARG A 143 24.07 2.55 2.63
CA ARG A 143 25.13 1.75 2.04
C ARG A 143 24.60 1.10 0.75
N ASP A 144 25.24 1.41 -0.37
CA ASP A 144 24.85 0.98 -1.72
C ASP A 144 25.06 -0.53 -1.99
N ASP A 145 25.75 -1.23 -1.09
CA ASP A 145 26.11 -2.65 -1.19
C ASP A 145 24.93 -3.59 -0.91
N VAL A 146 23.83 -3.08 -0.36
CA VAL A 146 22.67 -3.90 0.02
C VAL A 146 21.57 -3.85 -1.04
N THR A 147 21.46 -4.92 -1.84
CA THR A 147 20.49 -5.01 -2.96
C THR A 147 19.13 -5.63 -2.57
N TRP A 148 19.04 -6.35 -1.44
CA TRP A 148 17.79 -7.02 -1.02
C TRP A 148 16.57 -6.09 -0.86
N PRO A 149 16.70 -4.82 -0.40
CA PRO A 149 15.58 -3.88 -0.30
C PRO A 149 14.86 -3.66 -1.63
N LEU A 150 15.60 -3.61 -2.74
CA LEU A 150 15.04 -3.41 -4.07
C LEU A 150 14.21 -4.60 -4.52
N TYR A 151 14.72 -5.83 -4.32
CA TYR A 151 13.99 -7.05 -4.66
C TYR A 151 12.72 -7.20 -3.83
N ALA A 152 12.79 -6.88 -2.53
CA ALA A 152 11.64 -6.92 -1.62
C ALA A 152 10.58 -5.87 -2.00
N ALA A 153 10.98 -4.62 -2.23
CA ALA A 153 10.06 -3.54 -2.63
C ALA A 153 9.39 -3.83 -3.98
N PHE A 154 10.15 -4.32 -4.96
CA PHE A 154 9.63 -4.74 -6.25
C PHE A 154 8.60 -5.87 -6.12
N ALA A 155 8.95 -6.93 -5.37
CA ALA A 155 8.07 -8.07 -5.16
C ALA A 155 6.76 -7.66 -4.47
N VAL A 156 6.85 -6.84 -3.42
CA VAL A 156 5.67 -6.31 -2.73
C VAL A 156 4.80 -5.50 -3.70
N GLY A 157 5.37 -4.58 -4.47
CA GLY A 157 4.61 -3.77 -5.43
C GLY A 157 3.86 -4.61 -6.46
N VAL A 158 4.54 -5.58 -7.09
CA VAL A 158 3.93 -6.46 -8.10
C VAL A 158 2.85 -7.34 -7.50
N VAL A 159 3.11 -7.99 -6.36
CA VAL A 159 2.15 -8.87 -5.69
C VAL A 159 0.89 -8.10 -5.32
N VAL A 160 1.03 -6.92 -4.73
CA VAL A 160 -0.10 -6.09 -4.31
C VAL A 160 -0.93 -5.60 -5.49
N ALA A 161 -0.28 -5.14 -6.57
CA ALA A 161 -0.98 -4.73 -7.79
C ALA A 161 -1.80 -5.88 -8.39
N LEU A 162 -1.20 -7.08 -8.47
CA LEU A 162 -1.87 -8.28 -8.95
C LEU A 162 -3.02 -8.72 -8.04
N CYS A 163 -2.84 -8.66 -6.72
CA CYS A 163 -3.88 -8.98 -5.75
C CYS A 163 -5.07 -8.01 -5.86
N GLY A 164 -4.81 -6.71 -5.89
CA GLY A 164 -5.84 -5.68 -6.08
C GLY A 164 -6.63 -5.87 -7.38
N ALA A 165 -5.92 -6.09 -8.49
CA ALA A 165 -6.51 -6.39 -9.78
C ALA A 165 -7.29 -7.71 -9.79
N ALA A 166 -6.78 -8.76 -9.14
CA ALA A 166 -7.44 -10.06 -9.04
C ALA A 166 -8.77 -9.97 -8.28
N VAL A 167 -8.79 -9.23 -7.16
CA VAL A 167 -9.97 -9.02 -6.33
C VAL A 167 -11.04 -8.27 -7.12
N ALA A 168 -10.67 -7.16 -7.78
CA ALA A 168 -11.62 -6.40 -8.59
C ALA A 168 -12.11 -7.18 -9.82
N ALA A 169 -11.23 -7.94 -10.49
CA ALA A 169 -11.60 -8.78 -11.62
C ALA A 169 -12.57 -9.90 -11.22
N ARG A 170 -12.38 -10.51 -10.03
CA ARG A 170 -13.32 -11.49 -9.48
C ARG A 170 -14.69 -10.87 -9.22
N GLN A 171 -14.72 -9.67 -8.62
CA GLN A 171 -15.98 -8.96 -8.38
C GLN A 171 -16.69 -8.60 -9.70
N ALA A 172 -15.97 -8.07 -10.70
CA ALA A 172 -16.53 -7.72 -12.00
C ALA A 172 -17.02 -8.94 -12.79
N ALA A 173 -16.37 -10.09 -12.62
CA ALA A 173 -16.78 -11.35 -13.24
C ALA A 173 -18.06 -11.96 -12.62
N GLY A 174 -18.40 -11.61 -11.38
CA GLY A 174 -19.57 -12.14 -10.67
C GLY A 174 -20.90 -11.42 -10.98
N VAL A 175 -20.86 -10.17 -11.46
CA VAL A 175 -22.08 -9.39 -11.75
C VAL A 175 -22.74 -9.93 -13.03
N ARG A 176 -24.04 -10.27 -12.95
CA ARG A 176 -24.80 -10.76 -14.11
C ARG A 176 -24.99 -9.62 -15.12
N PRO A 177 -24.77 -9.87 -16.43
CA PRO A 177 -24.88 -8.83 -17.47
C PRO A 177 -26.20 -8.06 -17.47
N VAL A 178 -27.30 -8.72 -17.10
CA VAL A 178 -28.64 -8.13 -17.01
C VAL A 178 -28.77 -7.16 -15.83
N GLU A 179 -28.11 -7.42 -14.70
CA GLU A 179 -28.06 -6.51 -13.53
C GLU A 179 -27.18 -5.29 -13.81
N ALA A 180 -26.09 -5.46 -14.58
CA ALA A 180 -25.20 -4.37 -14.97
C ALA A 180 -25.89 -3.32 -15.88
N MET A 181 -26.93 -3.71 -16.63
CA MET A 181 -27.74 -2.80 -17.44
C MET A 181 -28.84 -2.11 -16.60
N ARG A 182 -29.43 -2.81 -15.63
CA ARG A 182 -30.48 -2.27 -14.75
C ARG A 182 -29.94 -1.32 -13.66
N GLN A 183 -28.69 -1.52 -13.22
CA GLN A 183 -28.02 -0.65 -12.24
C GLN A 183 -27.61 0.72 -12.80
N ALA A 184 -27.58 0.92 -14.13
CA ALA A 184 -27.22 2.22 -14.71
C ALA A 184 -28.31 3.30 -14.55
N VAL A 185 -29.52 2.94 -14.07
CA VAL A 185 -30.65 3.86 -13.84
C VAL A 185 -30.94 4.05 -12.34
N LEU A 186 -30.35 3.23 -11.47
CA LEU A 186 -30.52 3.29 -10.02
C LEU A 186 -29.17 3.64 -9.37
N ASP A 187 -28.71 4.89 -9.52
CA ASP A 187 -27.60 5.39 -8.71
C ASP A 187 -28.04 5.45 -7.24
N GLY A 188 -27.72 4.39 -6.50
CA GLY A 188 -27.85 4.29 -5.06
C GLY A 188 -26.74 3.40 -4.56
N ARG A 189 -25.66 4.00 -4.05
CA ARG A 189 -24.49 3.33 -3.47
C ARG A 189 -24.89 2.55 -2.22
N GLU A 190 -25.47 1.36 -2.38
CA GLU A 190 -25.53 0.42 -1.27
C GLU A 190 -24.19 -0.30 -1.19
N ALA A 191 -23.22 0.34 -0.51
CA ALA A 191 -22.05 -0.37 -0.04
C ALA A 191 -22.56 -1.57 0.79
N SER A 192 -22.23 -2.78 0.35
CA SER A 192 -22.64 -4.03 1.00
C SER A 192 -22.52 -3.87 2.52
N ARG A 193 -23.63 -4.04 3.24
CA ARG A 193 -23.72 -3.82 4.69
C ARG A 193 -22.60 -4.51 5.45
N THR A 194 -22.21 -5.69 4.98
CA THR A 194 -21.06 -6.47 5.48
C THR A 194 -19.75 -5.70 5.37
N ARG A 195 -19.50 -4.99 4.27
CA ARG A 195 -18.31 -4.15 4.04
C ARG A 195 -18.30 -2.90 4.92
N ILE A 196 -19.46 -2.26 5.16
CA ILE A 196 -19.56 -1.13 6.11
C ILE A 196 -19.30 -1.61 7.54
N VAL A 197 -19.84 -2.77 7.93
CA VAL A 197 -19.65 -3.35 9.26
C VAL A 197 -18.19 -3.70 9.52
N TRP A 198 -17.52 -4.39 8.58
CA TRP A 198 -16.08 -4.67 8.72
C TRP A 198 -15.24 -3.38 8.77
N GLY A 199 -15.68 -2.34 8.06
CA GLY A 199 -15.08 -1.01 8.12
C GLY A 199 -15.18 -0.30 9.45
N ALA A 200 -16.40 -0.27 9.99
CA ALA A 200 -16.70 0.34 11.27
C ALA A 200 -16.01 -0.41 12.42
N VAL A 201 -15.96 -1.75 12.36
CA VAL A 201 -15.27 -2.57 13.37
C VAL A 201 -13.76 -2.32 13.37
N LEU A 202 -13.14 -2.23 12.18
CA LEU A 202 -11.71 -1.92 12.07
C LEU A 202 -11.39 -0.49 12.54
N LEU A 203 -12.25 0.49 12.28
CA LEU A 203 -12.09 1.86 12.81
C LEU A 203 -12.33 1.97 14.30
N ALA A 204 -13.36 1.32 14.82
CA ALA A 204 -13.63 1.29 16.25
C ALA A 204 -12.45 0.65 16.99
N GLY A 205 -11.85 -0.40 16.41
CA GLY A 205 -10.59 -0.95 16.88
C GLY A 205 -9.44 0.07 16.83
N ALA A 206 -9.34 0.86 15.76
CA ALA A 206 -8.25 1.82 15.56
C ALA A 206 -8.32 2.98 16.55
N VAL A 207 -9.53 3.53 16.71
CA VAL A 207 -9.82 4.59 17.69
C VAL A 207 -9.67 4.05 19.09
N GLY A 208 -10.15 2.84 19.38
CA GLY A 208 -9.98 2.19 20.68
C GLY A 208 -8.50 1.95 21.03
N PHE A 209 -7.70 1.53 20.05
CA PHE A 209 -6.26 1.35 20.22
C PHE A 209 -5.53 2.68 20.42
N LEU A 210 -5.87 3.72 19.66
CA LEU A 210 -5.34 5.07 19.84
C LEU A 210 -5.72 5.68 21.20
N LEU A 211 -6.97 5.51 21.64
CA LEU A 211 -7.43 5.94 22.97
C LEU A 211 -6.69 5.18 24.08
N TRP A 212 -6.50 3.87 23.91
CA TRP A 212 -5.72 3.06 24.83
C TRP A 212 -4.26 3.54 24.93
N THR A 213 -3.62 3.85 23.80
CA THR A 213 -2.26 4.41 23.82
C THR A 213 -2.20 5.82 24.41
N ALA A 214 -3.26 6.62 24.29
CA ALA A 214 -3.32 7.97 24.84
C ALA A 214 -3.63 8.00 26.34
N LEU A 215 -4.28 6.94 26.86
CA LEU A 215 -4.66 6.80 28.27
C LEU A 215 -3.68 5.92 29.07
N ALA A 216 -2.79 5.17 28.40
CA ALA A 216 -1.75 4.37 29.05
C ALA A 216 -0.61 5.25 29.58
N THR A 217 -0.10 4.91 30.77
CA THR A 217 1.00 5.64 31.43
C THR A 217 2.32 5.54 30.66
N PRO A 218 3.22 6.55 30.76
CA PRO A 218 4.45 6.67 29.96
C PRO A 218 5.36 5.43 29.97
N ASP A 219 5.35 4.64 31.06
CA ASP A 219 6.22 3.47 31.23
C ASP A 219 5.77 2.23 30.44
N GLU A 220 4.47 2.07 30.15
CA GLU A 220 3.97 0.94 29.34
C GLU A 220 4.00 1.22 27.83
N ALA A 221 4.08 2.51 27.45
CA ALA A 221 4.14 2.97 26.06
C ALA A 221 5.49 2.68 25.35
N ILE A 222 6.47 2.13 26.09
CA ILE A 222 7.81 1.78 25.59
C ILE A 222 7.86 0.32 25.07
N HIS A 223 6.85 -0.52 25.38
CA HIS A 223 6.87 -1.91 24.92
C HIS A 223 6.60 -2.05 23.41
N ARG A 224 7.56 -2.70 22.73
CA ARG A 224 7.69 -3.01 21.28
C ARG A 224 6.40 -3.44 20.55
N LYS A 225 5.38 -3.93 21.26
CA LYS A 225 4.11 -4.41 20.69
C LYS A 225 3.07 -3.31 20.48
N HIS A 226 3.07 -2.22 21.26
CA HIS A 226 1.97 -1.24 21.21
C HIS A 226 2.16 -0.15 20.14
N ARG A 227 3.39 0.27 19.79
CA ARG A 227 3.59 1.34 18.80
C ARG A 227 3.33 0.94 17.33
N THR A 228 3.49 -0.35 16.99
CA THR A 228 3.27 -0.85 15.61
C THR A 228 1.80 -1.05 15.26
N LEU A 229 0.95 -1.39 16.24
CA LEU A 229 -0.43 -1.81 15.99
C LEU A 229 -1.36 -0.62 15.70
N ALA A 230 -1.08 0.58 16.23
CA ALA A 230 -1.96 1.74 16.08
C ALA A 230 -2.18 2.14 14.61
N PRO A 231 -1.12 2.32 13.80
CA PRO A 231 -1.33 2.82 12.43
C PRO A 231 -1.86 1.73 11.49
N MET A 232 -1.53 0.46 11.77
CA MET A 232 -2.03 -0.70 11.01
C MET A 232 -3.54 -0.87 11.11
N LEU A 233 -4.18 -0.37 12.19
CA LEU A 233 -5.63 -0.37 12.32
C LEU A 233 -6.30 0.87 11.70
N VAL A 234 -5.63 2.04 11.73
CA VAL A 234 -6.19 3.30 11.19
C VAL A 234 -6.33 3.26 9.66
N ILE A 235 -5.32 2.76 8.96
CA ILE A 235 -5.27 2.72 7.49
C ILE A 235 -6.43 1.90 6.87
N PRO A 236 -6.67 0.63 7.25
CA PRO A 236 -7.81 -0.12 6.74
C PRO A 236 -9.14 0.43 7.27
N GLY A 237 -9.13 1.14 8.40
CA GLY A 237 -10.30 1.81 8.90
C GLY A 237 -10.78 2.97 8.00
N VAL A 238 -9.91 3.94 7.72
CA VAL A 238 -10.23 5.11 6.87
C VAL A 238 -10.61 4.67 5.45
N ALA A 239 -9.86 3.71 4.92
CA ALA A 239 -10.12 3.02 3.67
C ALA A 239 -11.54 2.47 3.50
N LEU A 240 -12.10 1.91 4.57
CA LEU A 240 -13.40 1.30 4.55
C LEU A 240 -14.54 2.32 4.77
N LEU A 241 -14.25 3.50 5.34
CA LEU A 241 -15.19 4.63 5.44
C LEU A 241 -15.18 5.58 4.24
N ALA A 242 -14.16 5.53 3.39
CA ALA A 242 -14.06 6.38 2.19
C ALA A 242 -15.29 6.40 1.25
N PRO A 243 -16.16 5.37 1.15
CA PRO A 243 -17.37 5.46 0.33
C PRO A 243 -18.62 5.99 1.06
N VAL A 244 -18.52 6.31 2.36
CA VAL A 244 -19.60 6.89 3.19
C VAL A 244 -19.46 8.41 3.31
N LEU A 245 -18.25 8.95 3.07
CA LEU A 245 -17.96 10.38 2.88
C LEU A 245 -18.18 10.80 1.42
#